data_AF-A0A0V0J9C1-F1
#
_entry.id   AF-A0A0V0J9C1-F1
#
_cell.length_a   1.000
_cell.length_b   1.000
_cell.length_c   1.000
_cell.angle_alpha   90.00
_cell.angle_beta   90.00
_cell.angle_gamma   90.00
#
_symmetry.space_group_name_H-M   'P 1'
#
loop_
_entity.id
_entity.type
_entity.pdbx_description
1 polymer ?
#
loop_
_entity_poly.entity_id
_entity_poly.type
_entity_poly.pdbx_seq_one_letter_code
_entity_poly.pdbx_strand_id
1 'polypeptide(L)'
;MDAHSESSTHGTAEQLIFRASQPPTLTMSVYLQLAGDLENRNCVEVCPEAGAILQKIAQRVADDGGAALVVDYGHVGESGDTLRAFKNHELHDPLKDPGQADITADVDFAFLRRSVEATNTPVVVHGPVTQAYFLVHMGFMARLKVLVHKCHLEEDKKNLIASSEMLLGSDKMGKRFKFMAILPRSDSVDQSYVPAGFFPTWPSASTIQPSSASKT
;
A
#
# COMPACT_ATOMS: atom_id res chain seq x y z
N MET A 1 -52.52 20.56 42.37
CA MET A 1 -53.06 19.31 41.78
C MET A 1 -52.58 19.26 40.33
N ASP A 2 -51.28 19.24 40.10
CA ASP A 2 -50.35 18.10 40.33
C ASP A 2 -50.86 16.83 39.64
N ALA A 3 -50.22 16.42 38.55
CA ALA A 3 -49.28 15.31 38.61
C ALA A 3 -48.57 15.09 37.25
N HIS A 4 -47.24 15.14 37.34
CA HIS A 4 -46.20 14.79 36.40
C HIS A 4 -46.41 13.52 35.53
N SER A 5 -45.91 13.58 34.30
CA SER A 5 -44.91 12.59 33.84
C SER A 5 -43.85 13.27 32.96
N GLU A 6 -42.69 13.52 33.58
CA GLU A 6 -41.42 13.79 32.89
C GLU A 6 -40.77 12.47 32.42
N SER A 7 -39.71 12.63 31.60
CA SER A 7 -38.75 11.63 31.07
C SER A 7 -39.08 11.14 29.65
N SER A 8 -38.33 11.49 28.60
CA SER A 8 -36.86 11.48 28.54
C SER A 8 -36.32 12.52 27.56
N THR A 9 -35.63 13.52 28.10
CA THR A 9 -34.61 14.28 27.40
C THR A 9 -33.36 13.40 27.29
N HIS A 10 -33.32 12.50 26.30
CA HIS A 10 -32.03 11.92 25.92
C HIS A 10 -31.27 12.94 25.08
N GLY A 11 -30.22 13.48 25.69
CA GLY A 11 -29.32 14.46 25.09
C GLY A 11 -28.89 14.03 23.70
N THR A 12 -28.88 14.99 22.77
CA THR A 12 -28.21 14.86 21.49
C THR A 12 -26.76 14.47 21.76
N ALA A 13 -26.43 13.20 21.56
CA ALA A 13 -25.05 12.76 21.58
C ALA A 13 -24.27 13.64 20.59
N GLU A 14 -23.15 14.21 21.03
CA GLU A 14 -22.28 15.03 20.17
C GLU A 14 -21.81 14.19 18.98
N GLN A 15 -22.48 14.34 17.84
CA GLN A 15 -22.15 13.60 16.63
C GLN A 15 -21.00 14.30 15.92
N LEU A 16 -19.90 13.59 15.73
CA LEU A 16 -18.77 14.06 14.93
C LEU A 16 -19.16 14.15 13.45
N ILE A 17 -18.65 15.18 12.76
CA ILE A 17 -18.88 15.42 11.33
C ILE A 17 -17.59 15.84 10.63
N PHE A 18 -17.46 15.51 9.34
CA PHE A 18 -16.40 16.06 8.50
C PHE A 18 -16.67 17.54 8.20
N ARG A 19 -15.61 18.35 8.24
CA ARG A 19 -15.65 19.79 7.92
C ARG A 19 -14.43 20.18 7.10
N ALA A 20 -14.66 21.02 6.09
CA ALA A 20 -13.60 21.73 5.41
C ALA A 20 -13.28 23.03 6.16
N SER A 21 -12.00 23.36 6.32
CA SER A 21 -11.56 24.66 6.82
C SER A 21 -11.83 25.76 5.80
N GLN A 22 -12.25 26.94 6.25
CA GLN A 22 -12.26 28.15 5.44
C GLN A 22 -11.57 29.28 6.21
N PRO A 23 -10.52 29.92 5.67
CA PRO A 23 -9.90 29.79 4.32
C PRO A 23 -8.94 28.57 4.17
N PRO A 24 -8.30 28.34 2.99
CA PRO A 24 -7.22 27.36 2.84
C PRO A 24 -6.14 27.55 3.90
N THR A 25 -5.74 26.45 4.55
CA THR A 25 -4.71 26.49 5.60
C THR A 25 -3.32 26.46 4.98
N LEU A 26 -2.32 27.00 5.71
CA LEU A 26 -0.91 26.87 5.31
C LEU A 26 -0.52 25.39 5.14
N THR A 27 -1.00 24.53 6.04
CA THR A 27 -0.77 23.07 5.98
C THR A 27 -1.28 22.48 4.67
N MET A 28 -2.49 22.84 4.24
CA MET A 28 -3.03 22.40 2.94
C MET A 28 -2.11 22.82 1.80
N SER A 29 -1.69 24.10 1.76
CA SER A 29 -0.81 24.59 0.68
C SER A 29 0.53 23.85 0.62
N VAL A 30 1.11 23.50 1.77
CA VAL A 30 2.37 22.74 1.84
C VAL A 30 2.16 21.28 1.44
N TYR A 31 1.12 20.63 1.95
CA TYR A 31 0.91 19.19 1.73
C TYR A 31 0.39 18.88 0.33
N LEU A 32 -0.33 19.79 -0.32
CA LEU A 32 -0.75 19.60 -1.71
C LEU A 32 0.44 19.49 -2.68
N GLN A 33 1.58 20.13 -2.36
CA GLN A 33 2.80 19.96 -3.17
C GLN A 33 3.36 18.54 -3.09
N LEU A 34 3.02 17.79 -2.04
CA LEU A 34 3.44 16.40 -1.85
C LEU A 34 2.52 15.42 -2.60
N ALA A 35 1.24 15.77 -2.79
CA ALA A 35 0.24 14.91 -3.42
C ALA A 35 0.54 14.56 -4.89
N GLY A 36 1.35 15.37 -5.59
CA GLY A 36 1.77 15.09 -6.96
C GLY A 36 0.86 15.70 -8.00
N ASP A 37 0.51 14.93 -9.03
CA ASP A 37 -0.41 15.39 -10.06
C ASP A 37 -1.84 15.51 -9.50
N LEU A 38 -2.39 16.71 -9.60
CA LEU A 38 -3.73 17.06 -9.13
C LEU A 38 -4.69 17.28 -10.30
N GLU A 39 -4.26 17.10 -11.55
CA GLU A 39 -5.12 17.21 -12.71
C GLU A 39 -6.30 16.24 -12.58
N ASN A 40 -7.51 16.79 -12.55
CA ASN A 40 -8.78 16.06 -12.34
C ASN A 40 -8.99 15.47 -10.93
N ARG A 41 -8.29 15.97 -9.91
CA ARG A 41 -8.45 15.56 -8.51
C ARG A 41 -9.25 16.57 -7.70
N ASN A 42 -10.29 16.12 -7.01
CA ASN A 42 -11.07 16.94 -6.08
C ASN A 42 -10.83 16.58 -4.60
N CYS A 43 -10.14 15.48 -4.34
CA CYS A 43 -9.80 14.97 -3.01
C CYS A 43 -8.44 14.26 -3.08
N VAL A 44 -7.60 14.48 -2.07
CA VAL A 44 -6.31 13.81 -1.86
C VAL A 44 -6.10 13.59 -0.37
N GLU A 45 -5.49 12.47 -0.04
CA GLU A 45 -5.02 12.15 1.31
C GLU A 45 -3.49 12.20 1.30
N VAL A 46 -2.90 12.83 2.31
CA VAL A 46 -1.45 13.03 2.39
C VAL A 46 -0.96 12.69 3.79
N CYS A 47 0.05 11.82 3.88
CA CYS A 47 0.73 11.46 5.12
C CYS A 47 2.23 11.78 5.03
N PRO A 48 2.66 13.03 5.33
CA PRO A 48 4.06 13.42 5.20
C PRO A 48 5.00 12.61 6.09
N GLU A 49 4.51 12.15 7.25
CA GLU A 49 5.27 11.33 8.18
C GLU A 49 5.66 9.98 7.57
N ALA A 50 4.79 9.36 6.77
CA ALA A 50 5.13 8.12 6.07
C ALA A 50 6.32 8.33 5.11
N GLY A 51 6.36 9.47 4.41
CA GLY A 51 7.50 9.86 3.57
C GLY A 51 8.77 10.04 4.40
N ALA A 52 8.71 10.75 5.53
CA ALA A 52 9.84 10.98 6.43
C ALA A 52 10.39 9.67 7.03
N ILE A 53 9.52 8.73 7.41
CA ILE A 53 9.91 7.40 7.89
C ILE A 53 10.63 6.64 6.77
N LEU A 54 10.07 6.65 5.56
CA LEU A 54 10.66 5.91 4.44
C LEU A 54 12.01 6.47 4.00
N GLN A 55 12.20 7.79 4.08
CA GLN A 55 13.50 8.43 3.87
C GLN A 55 14.55 7.94 4.88
N LYS A 56 14.18 7.81 6.17
CA LYS A 56 15.09 7.27 7.20
C LYS A 56 15.43 5.80 6.93
N ILE A 57 14.47 5.00 6.48
CA ILE A 57 14.68 3.61 6.07
C ILE A 57 15.63 3.55 4.87
N ALA A 58 15.41 4.36 3.85
CA ALA A 58 16.27 4.46 2.67
C ALA A 58 17.70 4.84 3.06
N GLN A 59 17.87 5.82 3.95
CA GLN A 59 19.19 6.22 4.43
C GLN A 59 19.88 5.08 5.19
N ARG A 60 19.16 4.36 6.05
CA ARG A 60 19.69 3.17 6.74
C ARG A 60 20.17 2.10 5.77
N VAL A 61 19.39 1.81 4.72
CA VAL A 61 19.76 0.84 3.69
C VAL A 61 20.98 1.31 2.89
N ALA A 62 21.11 2.60 2.62
CA ALA A 62 22.29 3.16 1.96
C ALA A 62 23.56 3.04 2.81
N ASP A 63 23.46 3.38 4.10
CA ASP A 63 24.62 3.46 4.99
C ASP A 63 25.11 2.07 5.42
N ASP A 64 24.18 1.16 5.72
CA ASP A 64 24.49 -0.14 6.34
C ASP A 64 24.27 -1.33 5.40
N GLY A 65 23.75 -1.10 4.19
CA GLY A 65 23.35 -2.14 3.26
C GLY A 65 22.04 -2.86 3.65
N GLY A 66 21.78 -4.00 3.01
CA GLY A 66 20.56 -4.78 3.21
C GLY A 66 19.43 -4.40 2.26
N ALA A 67 18.18 -4.55 2.70
CA ALA A 67 17.00 -4.21 1.91
C ALA A 67 15.80 -3.91 2.83
N ALA A 68 14.85 -3.12 2.34
CA ALA A 68 13.55 -2.94 2.96
C ALA A 68 12.43 -3.44 2.04
N LEU A 69 11.39 -4.01 2.63
CA LEU A 69 10.16 -4.41 1.93
C LEU A 69 8.97 -3.76 2.65
N VAL A 70 8.28 -2.86 1.96
CA VAL A 70 7.06 -2.19 2.41
C VAL A 70 5.86 -2.93 1.81
N VAL A 71 4.95 -3.36 2.68
CA VAL A 71 3.76 -4.14 2.30
C VAL A 71 2.56 -3.56 2.99
N ASP A 72 1.61 -3.04 2.22
CA ASP A 72 0.36 -2.53 2.77
C ASP A 72 -0.76 -2.46 1.73
N TYR A 73 -2.00 -2.25 2.17
CA TYR A 73 -3.10 -1.89 1.29
C TYR A 73 -2.92 -0.44 0.81
N GLY A 74 -3.07 -0.24 -0.50
CA GLY A 74 -2.71 1.04 -1.06
C GLY A 74 -2.94 1.17 -2.56
N HIS A 75 -2.55 2.33 -3.06
CA HIS A 75 -2.70 2.75 -4.45
C HIS A 75 -1.42 3.43 -4.95
N VAL A 76 -1.40 3.85 -6.21
CA VAL A 76 -0.28 4.51 -6.90
C VAL A 76 -0.64 5.93 -7.31
N GLY A 77 -1.25 6.67 -6.38
CA GLY A 77 -1.65 8.05 -6.58
C GLY A 77 -3.07 8.26 -7.14
N GLU A 78 -3.87 7.22 -7.40
CA GLU A 78 -5.21 7.33 -8.01
C GLU A 78 -6.41 7.45 -7.04
N SER A 79 -6.26 7.09 -5.75
CA SER A 79 -7.38 7.08 -4.79
C SER A 79 -7.63 8.43 -4.15
N GLY A 80 -8.91 8.73 -3.88
CA GLY A 80 -9.38 9.91 -3.14
C GLY A 80 -9.59 9.63 -1.65
N ASP A 81 -10.85 9.57 -1.22
CA ASP A 81 -11.24 9.27 0.16
C ASP A 81 -11.10 7.77 0.45
N THR A 82 -10.20 7.42 1.37
CA THR A 82 -9.93 6.04 1.78
C THR A 82 -9.95 5.83 3.29
N LEU A 83 -10.16 6.91 4.06
CA LEU A 83 -10.32 6.87 5.51
C LEU A 83 -11.51 5.98 5.90
N ARG A 84 -11.19 4.90 6.62
CA ARG A 84 -12.15 3.88 7.04
C ARG A 84 -11.89 3.50 8.49
N ALA A 85 -12.89 2.92 9.14
CA ALA A 85 -12.69 2.22 10.39
C ALA A 85 -13.18 0.79 10.32
N PHE A 86 -12.62 -0.08 11.15
CA PHE A 86 -13.05 -1.46 11.33
C PHE A 86 -13.32 -1.74 12.81
N LYS A 87 -14.45 -2.40 13.09
CA LYS A 87 -14.83 -2.84 14.43
C LYS A 87 -15.44 -4.22 14.33
N ASN A 88 -14.98 -5.17 15.15
CA ASN A 88 -15.43 -6.57 15.12
C ASN A 88 -15.36 -7.23 13.72
N HIS A 89 -14.32 -6.91 12.93
CA HIS A 89 -14.11 -7.37 11.54
C HIS A 89 -15.12 -6.85 10.50
N GLU A 90 -15.87 -5.80 10.82
CA GLU A 90 -16.82 -5.16 9.91
C GLU A 90 -16.44 -3.70 9.66
N LEU A 91 -16.83 -3.19 8.48
CA LEU A 91 -16.65 -1.80 8.13
C LEU A 91 -17.46 -0.93 9.09
N HIS A 92 -16.80 0.08 9.65
CA HIS A 92 -17.36 1.01 10.62
C HIS A 92 -17.16 2.45 10.15
N ASP A 93 -18.08 3.32 10.55
CA ASP A 93 -17.96 4.76 10.33
C ASP A 93 -16.80 5.30 11.20
N PRO A 94 -15.79 5.97 10.62
CA PRO A 94 -14.64 6.46 11.37
C PRO A 94 -14.98 7.55 12.41
N LEU A 95 -16.16 8.18 12.30
CA LEU A 95 -16.60 9.22 13.23
C LEU A 95 -17.43 8.67 14.40
N LYS A 96 -17.71 7.36 14.42
CA LYS A 96 -18.45 6.69 15.50
C LYS A 96 -17.50 5.97 16.45
N ASP A 97 -17.85 5.99 17.74
CA ASP A 97 -17.13 5.32 18.83
C ASP A 97 -15.59 5.55 18.81
N PRO A 98 -15.12 6.82 18.88
CA PRO A 98 -13.70 7.13 18.82
C PRO A 98 -12.91 6.38 19.91
N GLY A 99 -11.80 5.77 19.50
CA GLY A 99 -10.97 4.92 20.36
C GLY A 99 -11.46 3.47 20.51
N GLN A 100 -12.60 3.10 19.91
CA GLN A 100 -13.17 1.74 19.95
C GLN A 100 -13.19 1.04 18.59
N ALA A 101 -12.76 1.70 17.52
CA ALA A 101 -12.62 1.15 16.19
C ALA A 101 -11.19 1.42 15.67
N ASP A 102 -10.68 0.49 14.87
CA ASP A 102 -9.37 0.60 14.23
C ASP A 102 -9.48 1.48 12.98
N ILE A 103 -8.68 2.55 12.88
CA ILE A 103 -8.74 3.52 11.79
C ILE A 103 -7.64 3.22 10.77
N THR A 104 -7.99 3.28 9.49
CA THR A 104 -7.08 3.03 8.37
C THR A 104 -7.31 4.01 7.23
N ALA A 105 -6.27 4.22 6.43
CA ALA A 105 -6.32 4.92 5.16
C ALA A 105 -5.27 4.29 4.22
N ASP A 106 -5.57 4.23 2.94
CA ASP A 106 -4.74 3.56 1.95
C ASP A 106 -3.40 4.25 1.81
N VAL A 107 -2.34 3.46 1.68
CA VAL A 107 -0.99 3.98 1.45
C VAL A 107 -0.86 4.45 0.00
N ASP A 108 -0.45 5.71 -0.19
CA ASP A 108 -0.01 6.21 -1.50
C ASP A 108 1.45 5.81 -1.77
N PHE A 109 1.63 4.69 -2.48
CA PHE A 109 2.96 4.20 -2.85
C PHE A 109 3.65 5.09 -3.90
N ALA A 110 2.92 5.91 -4.66
CA ALA A 110 3.54 6.87 -5.56
C ALA A 110 4.15 8.05 -4.78
N PHE A 111 3.49 8.51 -3.72
CA PHE A 111 4.06 9.49 -2.79
C PHE A 111 5.29 8.92 -2.05
N LEU A 112 5.21 7.68 -1.56
CA LEU A 112 6.34 7.02 -0.89
C LEU A 112 7.57 6.92 -1.79
N ARG A 113 7.41 6.47 -3.04
CA ARG A 113 8.50 6.43 -4.02
C ARG A 113 9.14 7.81 -4.22
N ARG A 114 8.32 8.82 -4.52
CA ARG A 114 8.80 10.20 -4.74
C ARG A 114 9.53 10.75 -3.52
N SER A 115 9.07 10.41 -2.31
CA SER A 115 9.72 10.83 -1.05
C SER A 115 11.13 10.31 -0.93
N VAL A 116 11.39 9.05 -1.32
CA VAL A 116 12.74 8.47 -1.34
C VAL A 116 13.57 9.09 -2.45
N GLU A 117 13.04 9.17 -3.68
CA GLU A 117 13.76 9.72 -4.84
C GLU A 117 14.20 11.18 -4.64
N ALA A 118 13.40 11.99 -3.92
CA ALA A 118 13.71 13.38 -3.62
C ALA A 118 14.97 13.57 -2.74
N THR A 119 15.42 12.55 -2.02
CA THR A 119 16.59 12.65 -1.13
C THR A 119 17.93 12.47 -1.83
N ASN A 120 17.94 11.95 -3.07
CA ASN A 120 19.14 11.51 -3.78
C ASN A 120 20.01 10.49 -3.00
N THR A 121 19.46 9.83 -1.97
CA THR A 121 20.11 8.73 -1.26
C THR A 121 20.45 7.61 -2.26
N PRO A 122 21.63 6.96 -2.18
CA PRO A 122 22.07 5.95 -3.15
C PRO A 122 21.34 4.61 -2.96
N VAL A 123 20.03 4.60 -3.18
CA VAL A 123 19.15 3.43 -3.18
C VAL A 123 18.32 3.39 -4.47
N VAL A 124 17.75 2.23 -4.75
CA VAL A 124 16.80 1.99 -5.84
C VAL A 124 15.48 1.49 -5.25
N VAL A 125 14.38 2.11 -5.67
CA VAL A 125 13.03 1.70 -5.29
C VAL A 125 12.46 0.78 -6.38
N HIS A 126 12.04 -0.43 -6.00
CA HIS A 126 11.38 -1.40 -6.89
C HIS A 126 9.90 -1.54 -6.56
N GLY A 127 9.09 -1.79 -7.58
CA GLY A 127 7.63 -1.78 -7.45
C GLY A 127 7.07 -0.35 -7.25
N PRO A 128 5.81 -0.18 -6.84
CA PRO A 128 5.00 -1.22 -6.25
C PRO A 128 4.51 -2.26 -7.27
N VAL A 129 4.40 -3.50 -6.83
CA VAL A 129 3.67 -4.57 -7.53
C VAL A 129 2.50 -5.02 -6.65
N THR A 130 1.51 -5.70 -7.22
CA THR A 130 0.40 -6.23 -6.41
C THR A 130 0.85 -7.42 -5.57
N GLN A 131 0.16 -7.69 -4.47
CA GLN A 131 0.42 -8.87 -3.62
C GLN A 131 0.38 -10.18 -4.41
N ALA A 132 -0.64 -10.36 -5.24
CA ALA A 132 -0.77 -11.57 -6.05
C ALA A 132 0.45 -11.75 -6.98
N TYR A 133 0.88 -10.65 -7.61
CA TYR A 133 2.05 -10.65 -8.48
C TYR A 133 3.31 -11.05 -7.72
N PHE A 134 3.59 -10.36 -6.60
CA PHE A 134 4.77 -10.61 -5.78
C PHE A 134 4.82 -12.07 -5.30
N LEU A 135 3.74 -12.57 -4.68
CA LEU A 135 3.69 -13.91 -4.11
C LEU A 135 3.89 -14.99 -5.17
N VAL A 136 3.23 -14.88 -6.33
CA VAL A 136 3.39 -15.85 -7.42
C VAL A 136 4.85 -15.91 -7.89
N HIS A 137 5.51 -14.76 -8.06
CA HIS A 137 6.90 -14.68 -8.48
C HIS A 137 7.90 -15.09 -7.38
N MET A 138 7.45 -15.16 -6.13
CA MET A 138 8.19 -15.76 -5.01
C MET A 138 7.95 -17.27 -4.86
N GLY A 139 7.26 -17.91 -5.82
CA GLY A 139 7.08 -19.36 -5.85
C GLY A 139 5.90 -19.88 -5.03
N PHE A 140 4.91 -19.02 -4.73
CA PHE A 140 3.73 -19.37 -3.93
C PHE A 140 3.04 -20.65 -4.39
N MET A 141 2.86 -20.85 -5.70
CA MET A 141 2.18 -22.04 -6.25
C MET A 141 2.91 -23.35 -5.95
N ALA A 142 4.25 -23.34 -6.06
CA ALA A 142 5.06 -24.51 -5.73
C ALA A 142 4.94 -24.85 -4.25
N ARG A 143 4.95 -23.84 -3.38
CA ARG A 143 4.78 -24.03 -1.93
C ARG A 143 3.37 -24.55 -1.59
N LEU A 144 2.32 -23.99 -2.18
CA LEU A 144 0.95 -24.43 -1.96
C LEU A 144 0.76 -25.90 -2.35
N LYS A 145 1.29 -26.32 -3.50
CA LYS A 145 1.23 -27.72 -3.96
C LYS A 145 1.86 -28.68 -2.94
N VAL A 146 3.03 -28.34 -2.41
CA VAL A 146 3.72 -29.16 -1.39
C VAL A 146 2.91 -29.23 -0.10
N LEU A 147 2.34 -28.11 0.34
CA LEU A 147 1.54 -28.06 1.57
C LEU A 147 0.27 -28.91 1.45
N VAL A 148 -0.50 -28.73 0.36
CA VAL A 148 -1.72 -29.50 0.11
C VAL A 148 -1.43 -30.99 0.00
N HIS A 149 -0.31 -31.38 -0.64
CA HIS A 149 0.08 -32.79 -0.75
C HIS A 149 0.44 -33.42 0.60
N LYS A 150 1.01 -32.63 1.53
CA LYS A 150 1.38 -33.09 2.87
C LYS A 150 0.21 -33.09 3.86
N CYS A 151 -0.92 -32.46 3.54
CA CYS A 151 -2.10 -32.48 4.40
C CYS A 151 -2.79 -33.85 4.36
N HIS A 152 -3.04 -34.41 5.54
CA HIS A 152 -3.77 -35.67 5.68
C HIS A 152 -5.28 -35.46 5.82
N LEU A 153 -5.71 -34.34 6.41
CA LEU A 153 -7.12 -33.99 6.56
C LEU A 153 -7.59 -33.16 5.36
N GLU A 154 -8.78 -33.51 4.84
CA GLU A 154 -9.40 -32.76 3.74
C GLU A 154 -9.78 -31.33 4.13
N GLU A 155 -10.10 -31.09 5.40
CA GLU A 155 -10.40 -29.76 5.93
C GLU A 155 -9.18 -28.83 5.81
N ASP A 156 -7.99 -29.30 6.19
CA ASP A 156 -6.76 -28.52 6.07
C ASP A 156 -6.45 -28.15 4.62
N LYS A 157 -6.71 -29.06 3.67
CA LYS A 157 -6.55 -28.80 2.24
C LYS A 157 -7.48 -27.68 1.79
N LYS A 158 -8.76 -27.73 2.18
CA LYS A 158 -9.74 -26.69 1.87
C LYS A 158 -9.34 -25.35 2.46
N ASN A 159 -8.87 -25.34 3.71
CA ASN A 159 -8.41 -24.13 4.39
C ASN A 159 -7.19 -23.50 3.71
N LEU A 160 -6.23 -24.32 3.25
CA LEU A 160 -5.08 -23.84 2.48
C LEU A 160 -5.49 -23.21 1.15
N ILE A 161 -6.41 -23.86 0.42
CA ILE A 161 -6.93 -23.34 -0.84
C ILE A 161 -7.67 -22.02 -0.61
N ALA A 162 -8.61 -21.96 0.34
CA ALA A 162 -9.34 -20.74 0.65
C ALA A 162 -8.43 -19.59 1.10
N SER A 163 -7.40 -19.89 1.91
CA SER A 163 -6.39 -18.90 2.31
C SER A 163 -5.58 -18.40 1.11
N SER A 164 -5.25 -19.28 0.16
CA SER A 164 -4.57 -18.87 -1.07
C SER A 164 -5.42 -17.97 -1.96
N GLU A 165 -6.72 -18.26 -2.07
CA GLU A 165 -7.67 -17.41 -2.79
C GLU A 165 -7.81 -16.04 -2.13
N MET A 166 -7.79 -15.98 -0.79
CA MET A 166 -7.79 -14.70 -0.07
C MET A 166 -6.55 -13.86 -0.38
N LEU A 167 -5.37 -14.50 -0.42
CA LEU A 167 -4.10 -13.81 -0.68
C LEU A 167 -3.92 -13.39 -2.14
N LEU A 168 -4.42 -14.16 -3.11
CA LEU A 168 -4.16 -13.95 -4.53
C LEU A 168 -5.35 -13.38 -5.31
N GLY A 169 -6.56 -13.53 -4.78
CA GLY A 169 -7.80 -13.11 -5.45
C GLY A 169 -7.81 -11.60 -5.74
N SER A 170 -8.20 -11.23 -6.96
CA SER A 170 -8.24 -9.83 -7.41
C SER A 170 -9.37 -9.02 -6.75
N ASP A 171 -10.45 -9.69 -6.35
CA ASP A 171 -11.55 -9.16 -5.53
C ASP A 171 -11.23 -9.18 -4.02
N LYS A 172 -10.18 -9.91 -3.63
CA LYS A 172 -9.67 -10.04 -2.26
C LYS A 172 -8.41 -9.18 -2.05
N MET A 173 -7.39 -9.69 -1.37
CA MET A 173 -6.18 -8.92 -1.03
C MET A 173 -5.20 -8.82 -2.20
N GLY A 174 -5.28 -9.73 -3.17
CA GLY A 174 -4.29 -9.88 -4.23
C GLY A 174 -4.02 -8.62 -5.04
N LYS A 175 -5.05 -7.82 -5.33
CA LYS A 175 -4.92 -6.51 -6.02
C LYS A 175 -4.77 -5.34 -5.05
N ARG A 176 -5.38 -5.41 -3.86
CA ARG A 176 -5.46 -4.32 -2.89
C ARG A 176 -4.12 -4.03 -2.24
N PHE A 177 -3.41 -5.07 -1.81
CA PHE A 177 -2.09 -4.95 -1.23
C PHE A 177 -1.03 -4.68 -2.30
N LYS A 178 -0.08 -3.83 -1.95
CA LYS A 178 1.08 -3.46 -2.76
C LYS A 178 2.35 -3.82 -2.00
N PHE A 179 3.37 -4.20 -2.78
CA PHE A 179 4.70 -4.54 -2.30
C PHE A 179 5.68 -3.59 -2.96
N MET A 180 6.51 -2.92 -2.19
CA MET A 180 7.58 -2.02 -2.64
C MET A 180 8.88 -2.40 -1.95
N ALA A 181 9.99 -2.45 -2.68
CA ALA A 181 11.30 -2.74 -2.10
C ALA A 181 12.26 -1.56 -2.25
N ILE A 182 13.17 -1.41 -1.30
CA ILE A 182 14.27 -0.44 -1.32
C ILE A 182 15.57 -1.21 -1.14
N LEU A 183 16.50 -1.05 -2.06
CA LEU A 183 17.81 -1.70 -2.05
C LEU A 183 18.92 -0.68 -2.31
N PRO A 184 20.16 -0.94 -1.86
CA PRO A 184 21.31 -0.10 -2.19
C PRO A 184 21.48 0.01 -3.71
N ARG A 185 21.83 1.20 -4.18
CA ARG A 185 22.24 1.37 -5.58
C ARG A 185 23.61 0.73 -5.74
N SER A 186 23.69 -0.33 -6.55
CA SER A 186 24.99 -0.94 -6.87
C SER A 186 25.72 -0.08 -7.90
N ASP A 187 26.92 0.38 -7.56
CA ASP A 187 27.82 1.07 -8.51
C ASP A 187 28.57 0.08 -9.41
N SER A 188 28.57 -1.21 -9.07
CA SER A 188 29.29 -2.27 -9.78
C SER A 188 28.36 -3.45 -10.08
N VAL A 189 28.18 -3.72 -11.37
CA VAL A 189 27.43 -4.84 -11.98
C VAL A 189 25.93 -4.58 -12.15
N ASP A 190 25.59 -4.36 -13.43
CA ASP A 190 24.30 -4.44 -14.09
C ASP A 190 23.14 -3.60 -13.52
N GLN A 191 22.88 -2.45 -14.17
CA GLN A 191 21.67 -1.63 -13.96
C GLN A 191 20.36 -2.41 -14.20
N SER A 192 20.43 -3.66 -14.64
CA SER A 192 19.30 -4.57 -14.83
C SER A 192 18.91 -5.41 -13.61
N TYR A 193 19.61 -5.31 -12.46
CA TYR A 193 19.24 -6.11 -11.28
C TYR A 193 17.82 -5.80 -10.80
N VAL A 194 16.98 -6.83 -10.78
CA VAL A 194 15.62 -6.76 -10.25
C VAL A 194 15.49 -7.78 -9.12
N PRO A 195 15.10 -7.36 -7.90
CA PRO A 195 14.92 -8.28 -6.78
C PRO A 195 13.79 -9.28 -7.04
N ALA A 196 13.91 -10.46 -6.43
CA ALA A 196 12.89 -11.49 -6.54
C ALA A 196 11.50 -10.97 -6.17
N GLY A 197 10.49 -11.31 -6.98
CA GLY A 197 9.12 -10.84 -6.80
C GLY A 197 8.79 -9.52 -7.51
N PHE A 198 9.76 -8.81 -8.09
CA PHE A 198 9.58 -7.47 -8.68
C PHE A 198 9.88 -7.40 -10.19
N PHE A 199 9.92 -8.53 -10.89
CA PHE A 199 10.20 -8.55 -12.32
C PHE A 199 9.27 -7.62 -13.11
N PRO A 200 9.77 -6.83 -14.07
CA PRO A 200 8.90 -6.02 -14.91
C PRO A 200 8.04 -6.93 -15.79
N THR A 201 6.76 -6.58 -15.94
CA THR A 201 5.81 -7.30 -16.81
C THR A 201 5.96 -6.97 -18.30
N TRP A 202 6.89 -6.09 -18.65
CA TRP A 202 7.20 -5.69 -20.02
C TRP A 202 8.72 -5.76 -20.26
N PRO A 203 9.19 -6.10 -21.48
CA PRO A 203 10.62 -6.03 -21.79
C PRO A 203 11.15 -4.61 -21.54
N SER A 204 12.10 -4.47 -20.62
CA SER A 204 12.88 -3.25 -20.46
C SER A 204 13.66 -2.97 -21.75
N ALA A 205 13.92 -1.68 -22.03
CA ALA A 205 14.58 -1.23 -23.26
C ALA A 205 15.93 -1.92 -23.58
N SER A 206 16.53 -2.60 -22.59
CA SER A 206 17.73 -3.42 -22.72
C SER A 206 17.55 -4.74 -23.52
N THR A 207 16.33 -5.22 -23.74
CA THR A 207 16.06 -6.50 -24.43
C THR A 207 15.90 -6.35 -25.95
N ILE A 208 15.78 -5.12 -26.46
CA ILE A 208 15.62 -4.86 -27.90
C ILE A 208 16.97 -4.47 -28.50
N GLN A 209 17.89 -5.43 -28.65
CA GLN A 209 18.92 -5.34 -29.70
C GLN A 209 18.57 -6.34 -30.80
N PRO A 210 18.15 -5.89 -32.00
CA PRO A 210 18.00 -6.80 -33.12
C PRO A 210 19.37 -7.35 -33.50
N SER A 211 19.50 -8.69 -33.54
CA SER A 211 20.71 -9.33 -34.05
C SER A 211 20.96 -8.82 -35.47
N SER A 212 22.14 -8.26 -35.72
CA SER A 212 22.62 -7.96 -37.06
C SER A 212 22.78 -9.27 -37.84
N ALA A 213 21.72 -9.70 -38.51
CA ALA A 213 21.80 -10.75 -39.51
C ALA A 213 22.67 -10.22 -40.66
N SER A 214 23.88 -10.79 -40.75
CA SER A 214 24.80 -10.68 -41.88
C SER A 214 24.03 -10.94 -43.18
N LYS A 215 24.01 -9.94 -44.06
CA LYS A 215 23.65 -10.13 -45.47
C LYS A 215 24.90 -10.68 -46.18
N THR A 216 24.85 -11.96 -46.54
CA THR A 216 25.53 -12.50 -47.73
C THR A 216 24.54 -12.53 -48.87
#